data_AF-A0A670HTS6-F1
#
_entry.id   AF-A0A670HTS6-F1
#
_cell.length_a   1.000
_cell.length_b   1.000
_cell.length_c   1.000
_cell.angle_alpha   90.00
_cell.angle_beta   90.00
_cell.angle_gamma   90.00
#
_symmetry.space_group_name_H-M   'P 1'
#
loop_
_entity.id
_entity.type
_entity.pdbx_description
1 polymer ?
#
loop_
_entity_poly.entity_id
_entity_poly.type
_entity_poly.pdbx_seq_one_letter_code
_entity_poly.pdbx_strand_id
1 'polypeptide(L)'
;VNGVSVCCSETLVKDIKPGLKNLNLIFIVLETGRVTKTKDGHEVRTCKVADKTGSINISVWDDVGNLIQPGDIIRLTKGYASVFKGCLTLYTGRGGDLQKVGEFCMVYSEVPNFSEPNPEYVAQQSQNKNVKLPDPIRRGVYASLYSREMPNSRDHPTLSAALLYTPNAYFLYLLSLAFLLP
;
A
#
# COMPACT_ATOMS: atom_id res chain seq x y z
N VAL A 1 -17.02 38.94 3.91
CA VAL A 1 -16.40 38.16 2.82
C VAL A 1 -16.37 36.71 3.26
N ASN A 2 -17.08 35.85 2.54
CA ASN A 2 -17.42 34.50 2.97
C ASN A 2 -16.17 33.65 3.19
N GLY A 3 -16.10 33.01 4.36
CA GLY A 3 -15.05 32.09 4.75
C GLY A 3 -14.99 30.90 3.80
N VAL A 4 -13.80 30.62 3.30
CA VAL A 4 -13.46 29.31 2.77
C VAL A 4 -12.71 28.58 3.89
N SER A 5 -13.47 28.03 4.83
CA SER A 5 -12.96 26.93 5.65
C SER A 5 -12.88 25.73 4.72
N VAL A 6 -11.73 25.57 4.05
CA VAL A 6 -11.43 24.35 3.30
C VAL A 6 -11.30 23.23 4.33
N CYS A 7 -12.41 22.58 4.68
CA CYS A 7 -12.43 21.35 5.46
C CYS A 7 -11.98 20.18 4.58
N CYS A 8 -10.90 20.34 3.81
CA CYS A 8 -10.18 19.18 3.31
C CYS A 8 -9.61 18.52 4.56
N SER A 9 -10.19 17.42 5.01
CA SER A 9 -9.66 16.63 6.13
C SER A 9 -8.18 16.36 5.88
N GLU A 10 -7.30 17.13 6.53
CA GLU A 10 -5.87 16.96 6.43
C GLU A 10 -5.50 15.66 7.16
N THR A 11 -4.90 14.74 6.41
CA THR A 11 -4.40 13.48 6.95
C THR A 11 -3.12 13.77 7.72
N LEU A 12 -3.06 13.29 8.97
CA LEU A 12 -1.85 13.43 9.79
C LEU A 12 -0.86 12.32 9.45
N VAL A 13 0.42 12.58 9.70
CA VAL A 13 1.49 11.62 9.41
C VAL A 13 1.26 10.28 10.10
N LYS A 14 0.78 10.28 11.34
CA LYS A 14 0.48 9.06 12.10
C LYS A 14 -0.60 8.15 11.51
N ASP A 15 -1.48 8.69 10.67
CA ASP A 15 -2.62 7.96 10.11
C ASP A 15 -2.26 7.30 8.77
N ILE A 16 -1.03 7.54 8.26
CA ILE A 16 -0.54 7.03 7.00
C ILE A 16 -0.16 5.55 7.13
N LYS A 17 -0.67 4.74 6.19
CA LYS A 17 -0.38 3.30 6.07
C LYS A 17 0.00 2.96 4.63
N PRO A 18 0.77 1.88 4.40
CA PRO A 18 1.05 1.40 3.05
C PRO A 18 -0.23 1.21 2.22
N GLY A 19 -0.20 1.66 0.97
CA GLY A 19 -1.30 1.47 0.01
C GLY A 19 -2.38 2.56 0.04
N LEU A 20 -2.35 3.48 1.01
CA LEU A 20 -3.26 4.64 1.02
C LEU A 20 -2.97 5.57 -0.16
N LYS A 21 -4.03 6.13 -0.73
CA LYS A 21 -4.01 7.04 -1.89
C LYS A 21 -4.89 8.25 -1.60
N ASN A 22 -4.83 9.25 -2.46
CA ASN A 22 -5.57 10.51 -2.31
C ASN A 22 -5.29 11.22 -0.98
N LEU A 23 -4.04 11.08 -0.49
CA LEU A 23 -3.60 11.70 0.75
C LEU A 23 -3.45 13.21 0.55
N ASN A 24 -4.05 13.99 1.46
CA ASN A 24 -3.86 15.43 1.50
C ASN A 24 -3.29 15.78 2.88
N LEU A 25 -2.11 16.40 2.90
CA LEU A 25 -1.39 16.68 4.14
C LEU A 25 -0.57 17.95 4.02
N ILE A 26 -0.33 18.60 5.15
CA ILE A 26 0.66 19.65 5.31
C ILE A 26 1.77 19.12 6.20
N PHE A 27 3.02 19.37 5.82
CA PHE A 27 4.18 19.01 6.60
C PHE A 27 5.28 20.05 6.47
N ILE A 28 6.20 20.06 7.42
CA ILE A 28 7.46 20.80 7.35
C ILE A 28 8.58 19.85 6.91
N VAL A 29 9.48 20.35 6.07
CA VAL A 29 10.67 19.63 5.63
C VAL A 29 11.75 19.76 6.69
N LEU A 30 12.23 18.63 7.21
CA LEU A 30 13.30 18.60 8.22
C LEU A 30 14.66 18.46 7.56
N GLU A 31 14.80 17.49 6.66
CA GLU A 31 16.07 17.16 6.02
C GLU A 31 15.84 16.85 4.54
N THR A 32 16.80 17.23 3.71
CA THR A 32 16.80 16.89 2.30
C THR A 32 17.94 15.94 1.98
N GLY A 33 17.61 14.76 1.47
CA GLY A 33 18.59 13.75 1.13
C GLY A 33 19.33 14.03 -0.17
N ARG A 34 20.30 13.15 -0.46
CA ARG A 34 21.09 13.18 -1.70
C ARG A 34 20.20 12.88 -2.90
N VAL A 35 20.48 13.56 -4.01
CA VAL A 35 19.85 13.28 -5.31
C VAL A 35 20.43 11.98 -5.85
N THR A 36 19.55 11.11 -6.34
CA THR A 36 19.91 9.88 -7.04
C THR A 36 19.30 9.90 -8.43
N LYS A 37 20.03 9.43 -9.44
CA LYS A 37 19.52 9.33 -10.81
C LYS A 37 19.00 7.93 -11.08
N THR A 38 17.80 7.84 -11.63
CA THR A 38 17.27 6.58 -12.13
C THR A 38 17.92 6.22 -13.46
N LYS A 39 17.73 4.96 -13.89
CA LYS A 39 18.25 4.48 -15.18
C LYS A 39 17.69 5.26 -16.37
N ASP A 40 16.50 5.80 -16.21
CA ASP A 40 15.78 6.56 -17.24
C ASP A 40 16.13 8.05 -17.23
N GLY A 41 17.08 8.48 -16.38
CA GLY A 41 17.59 9.84 -16.33
C GLY A 41 16.88 10.77 -15.35
N HIS A 42 15.79 10.33 -14.72
CA HIS A 42 15.05 11.12 -13.74
C HIS A 42 15.82 11.27 -12.42
N GLU A 43 15.75 12.45 -11.83
CA GLU A 43 16.32 12.73 -10.52
C GLU A 43 15.28 12.43 -9.44
N VAL A 44 15.69 11.71 -8.39
CA VAL A 44 14.84 11.46 -7.23
C VAL A 44 15.63 11.71 -5.96
N ARG A 45 15.00 12.44 -5.04
CA ARG A 45 15.55 12.70 -3.70
C ARG A 45 14.55 12.28 -2.63
N THR A 46 15.07 11.73 -1.55
CA THR A 46 14.28 11.42 -0.36
C THR A 46 14.44 12.56 0.65
N CYS A 47 13.34 13.12 1.12
CA CYS A 47 13.32 14.14 2.17
C CYS A 47 12.64 13.58 3.43
N LYS A 48 13.14 13.95 4.61
CA LYS A 48 12.48 13.71 5.89
C LYS A 48 11.52 14.87 6.14
N VAL A 49 10.25 14.58 6.34
CA VAL A 49 9.21 15.57 6.60
C VAL A 49 8.46 15.21 7.86
N ALA A 50 7.84 16.20 8.51
CA ALA A 50 7.13 15.98 9.76
C ALA A 50 5.89 16.86 9.93
N ASP A 51 4.99 16.39 10.78
CA ASP A 51 3.91 17.18 11.36
C ASP A 51 3.94 17.04 12.89
N LYS A 52 2.94 17.57 13.58
CA LYS A 52 2.82 17.47 15.05
C LYS A 52 2.74 16.04 15.59
N THR A 53 2.54 15.03 14.75
CA THR A 53 2.31 13.62 15.12
C THR A 53 3.50 12.71 14.88
N GLY A 54 4.48 13.12 14.08
CA GLY A 54 5.70 12.36 13.83
C GLY A 54 6.33 12.72 12.48
N SER A 55 7.32 11.93 12.08
CA SER A 55 8.06 12.13 10.82
C SER A 55 7.91 10.96 9.86
N ILE A 56 8.06 11.24 8.57
CA ILE A 56 7.97 10.29 7.46
C ILE A 56 8.86 10.75 6.31
N ASN A 57 9.31 9.81 5.48
CA ASN A 57 10.06 10.06 4.27
C ASN A 57 9.11 10.34 3.12
N ILE A 58 9.45 11.33 2.29
CA ILE A 58 8.82 11.58 0.98
C ILE A 58 9.88 11.46 -0.12
N SER A 59 9.55 10.81 -1.23
CA SER A 59 10.38 10.80 -2.43
C SER A 59 9.83 11.79 -3.45
N VAL A 60 10.65 12.78 -3.80
CA VAL A 60 10.30 13.85 -4.73
C VAL A 60 11.15 13.74 -5.98
N TRP A 61 10.52 13.97 -7.13
CA TRP A 61 11.09 13.75 -8.45
C TRP A 61 11.41 15.07 -9.15
N ASP A 62 12.44 15.01 -9.99
CA ASP A 62 12.86 16.03 -10.95
C ASP A 62 13.03 17.43 -10.30
N ASP A 63 12.71 18.49 -11.03
CA ASP A 63 12.95 19.89 -10.64
C ASP A 63 12.28 20.25 -9.32
N VAL A 64 11.10 19.68 -9.03
CA VAL A 64 10.39 19.91 -7.76
C VAL A 64 11.24 19.46 -6.58
N GLY A 65 11.98 18.37 -6.74
CA GLY A 65 12.93 17.91 -5.74
C GLY A 65 14.00 18.96 -5.46
N ASN A 66 14.56 19.59 -6.50
CA ASN A 66 15.67 20.54 -6.38
C ASN A 66 15.26 21.88 -5.73
N LEU A 67 13.98 22.25 -5.80
CA LEU A 67 13.45 23.48 -5.21
C LEU A 67 13.20 23.38 -3.69
N ILE A 68 13.02 22.16 -3.16
CA ILE A 68 12.68 21.94 -1.74
C ILE A 68 13.90 22.19 -0.83
N GLN A 69 13.68 22.98 0.22
CA GLN A 69 14.66 23.29 1.26
C GLN A 69 14.19 22.84 2.65
N PRO A 70 15.12 22.54 3.57
CA PRO A 70 14.79 22.39 5.00
C PRO A 70 14.08 23.64 5.53
N GLY A 71 13.02 23.44 6.33
CA GLY A 71 12.19 24.50 6.88
C GLY A 71 10.97 24.87 6.03
N ASP A 72 10.89 24.41 4.78
CA ASP A 72 9.71 24.65 3.93
C ASP A 72 8.47 23.96 4.50
N ILE A 73 7.33 24.66 4.50
CA ILE A 73 6.02 24.10 4.79
C ILE A 73 5.35 23.81 3.45
N ILE A 74 5.05 22.53 3.19
CA ILE A 74 4.53 22.07 1.91
C ILE A 74 3.18 21.39 2.12
N ARG A 75 2.23 21.75 1.27
CA ARG A 75 0.96 21.04 1.10
C ARG A 75 1.13 20.02 -0.01
N LEU A 76 0.91 18.75 0.31
CA LEU A 76 0.79 17.65 -0.65
C LEU A 76 -0.69 17.39 -0.92
N THR A 77 -1.08 17.36 -2.19
CA THR A 77 -2.42 16.90 -2.60
C THR A 77 -2.35 15.62 -3.42
N LYS A 78 -3.36 14.77 -3.25
CA LYS A 78 -3.48 13.46 -3.91
C LYS A 78 -2.20 12.62 -3.84
N GLY A 79 -1.50 12.67 -2.71
CA GLY A 79 -0.36 11.81 -2.42
C GLY A 79 -0.75 10.35 -2.28
N TYR A 80 0.24 9.48 -2.26
CA TYR A 80 0.08 8.07 -1.89
C TYR A 80 1.26 7.60 -1.04
N ALA A 81 1.02 6.55 -0.27
CA ALA A 81 2.01 5.94 0.59
C ALA A 81 2.33 4.52 0.10
N SER A 82 3.62 4.20 0.00
CA SER A 82 4.10 2.87 -0.37
C SER A 82 5.37 2.54 0.40
N VAL A 83 5.68 1.25 0.53
CA VAL A 83 6.92 0.82 1.16
C VAL A 83 8.01 0.75 0.09
N PHE A 84 9.15 1.38 0.34
CA PHE A 84 10.35 1.26 -0.47
C PHE A 84 11.52 0.83 0.41
N LYS A 85 12.20 -0.27 0.04
CA LYS A 85 13.31 -0.86 0.81
C LYS A 85 12.99 -1.05 2.32
N GLY A 86 11.76 -1.46 2.65
CA GLY A 86 11.30 -1.65 4.03
C GLY A 86 10.83 -0.38 4.76
N CYS A 87 10.98 0.80 4.16
CA CYS A 87 10.56 2.09 4.74
C CYS A 87 9.22 2.55 4.16
N LEU A 88 8.26 2.91 4.99
CA LEU A 88 7.05 3.62 4.55
C LEU A 88 7.45 4.97 3.95
N THR A 89 7.05 5.24 2.71
CA THR A 89 7.49 6.42 1.96
C THR A 89 6.30 7.06 1.25
N LEU A 90 6.22 8.38 1.31
CA LEU A 90 5.25 9.21 0.61
C LEU A 90 5.71 9.54 -0.80
N TYR A 91 4.74 9.69 -1.69
CA TYR A 91 4.92 10.04 -3.09
C TYR A 91 3.79 10.94 -3.56
N THR A 92 4.08 11.77 -4.57
CA THR A 92 3.07 12.55 -5.27
C THR A 92 2.29 11.66 -6.24
N GLY A 93 0.97 11.60 -6.11
CA GLY A 93 0.13 10.79 -6.98
C GLY A 93 -0.19 11.45 -8.32
N ARG A 94 -0.89 10.72 -9.19
CA ARG A 94 -1.29 11.22 -10.51
C ARG A 94 -2.25 12.41 -10.38
N GLY A 95 -1.87 13.55 -10.94
CA GLY A 95 -2.65 14.79 -10.84
C GLY A 95 -2.71 15.39 -9.42
N GLY A 96 -1.77 14.96 -8.57
CA GLY A 96 -1.44 15.60 -7.30
C GLY A 96 -0.28 16.57 -7.47
N ASP A 97 -0.03 17.38 -6.45
CA ASP A 97 0.99 18.41 -6.46
C ASP A 97 1.65 18.60 -5.08
N LEU A 98 2.78 19.30 -5.10
CA LEU A 98 3.46 19.81 -3.91
C LEU A 98 3.49 21.33 -4.03
N GLN A 99 2.87 22.01 -3.07
CA GLN A 99 2.80 23.47 -3.03
C GLN A 99 3.46 23.98 -1.76
N LYS A 100 4.48 24.83 -1.88
CA LYS A 100 5.02 25.57 -0.73
C LYS A 100 3.97 26.56 -0.24
N VAL A 101 3.56 26.44 1.02
CA VAL A 101 2.54 27.28 1.65
C VAL A 101 3.10 28.16 2.78
N GLY A 102 4.36 27.95 3.17
CA GLY A 102 5.04 28.74 4.19
C GLY A 102 6.43 28.21 4.51
N GLU A 103 7.02 28.70 5.61
CA GLU A 103 8.33 28.28 6.10
C GLU A 103 8.46 28.49 7.63
N PHE A 104 9.30 27.69 8.28
CA PHE A 104 9.76 27.75 9.68
C PHE A 104 8.74 27.62 10.84
N CYS A 105 7.54 28.19 10.73
CA CYS A 105 6.65 28.37 11.89
C CYS A 105 5.69 27.20 12.17
N MET A 106 5.89 26.03 11.55
CA MET A 106 5.02 24.87 11.78
C MET A 106 5.53 24.05 12.97
N VAL A 107 4.63 23.75 13.91
CA VAL A 107 4.93 22.82 15.03
C VAL A 107 5.01 21.39 14.50
N TYR A 108 6.10 20.69 14.83
CA TYR A 108 6.34 19.32 14.40
C TYR A 108 6.91 18.44 15.52
N SER A 109 6.80 17.12 15.34
CA SER A 109 7.48 16.11 16.14
C SER A 109 8.30 15.22 15.21
N GLU A 110 9.56 14.97 15.54
CA GLU A 110 10.38 14.02 14.77
C GLU A 110 10.06 12.56 15.09
N VAL A 111 9.50 12.31 16.28
CA VAL A 111 9.25 10.97 16.82
C VAL A 111 7.74 10.75 16.98
N PRO A 112 7.21 9.57 16.61
CA PRO A 112 7.91 8.46 15.95
C PRO A 112 8.24 8.75 14.48
N ASN A 113 9.29 8.10 13.97
CA ASN A 113 9.61 8.09 12.55
C ASN A 113 8.93 6.90 11.88
N PHE A 114 7.85 7.17 11.14
CA PHE A 114 7.05 6.14 10.47
C PHE A 114 7.78 5.46 9.29
N SER A 115 8.90 6.01 8.86
CA SER A 115 9.75 5.44 7.82
C SER A 115 10.88 4.57 8.34
N GLU A 116 10.95 4.33 9.66
CA GLU A 116 11.87 3.34 10.19
C GLU A 116 11.62 1.97 9.52
N PRO A 117 12.70 1.23 9.17
CA PRO A 117 12.56 -0.08 8.55
C PRO A 117 11.73 -1.01 9.45
N ASN A 118 10.54 -1.40 8.99
CA ASN A 118 9.70 -2.34 9.72
C ASN A 118 9.84 -3.75 9.09
N PRO A 119 10.23 -4.78 9.87
CA PRO A 119 10.30 -6.17 9.41
C PRO A 119 9.01 -6.68 8.75
N GLU A 120 7.84 -6.21 9.22
CA GLU A 120 6.55 -6.58 8.64
C GLU A 120 6.39 -6.08 7.19
N TYR A 121 6.85 -4.86 6.91
CA TYR A 121 6.81 -4.30 5.56
C TYR A 121 7.79 -4.98 4.61
N VAL A 122 8.95 -5.41 5.13
CA VAL A 122 9.93 -6.19 4.36
C VAL A 122 9.34 -7.55 3.96
N ALA A 123 8.63 -8.22 4.86
CA ALA A 123 7.97 -9.49 4.58
C ALA A 123 6.82 -9.38 3.57
N GLN A 124 6.08 -8.27 3.55
CA GLN A 124 5.00 -8.06 2.57
C GLN A 124 5.52 -7.83 1.14
N GLN A 125 6.71 -7.23 0.98
CA GLN A 125 7.31 -7.03 -0.35
C GLN A 125 7.75 -8.33 -1.02
N SER A 126 8.14 -9.36 -0.27
CA SER A 126 8.53 -10.66 -0.82
C SER A 126 7.32 -11.48 -1.28
N GLN A 127 6.17 -11.36 -0.59
CA GLN A 127 4.93 -12.03 -0.98
C GLN A 127 4.31 -11.44 -2.26
N ASN A 128 4.31 -10.10 -2.42
CA ASN A 128 3.74 -9.45 -3.61
C ASN A 128 4.54 -9.69 -4.91
N LYS A 129 5.81 -10.12 -4.84
CA LYS A 129 6.58 -10.53 -6.02
C LYS A 129 6.21 -11.94 -6.54
N ASN A 130 5.40 -12.70 -5.80
CA ASN A 130 5.07 -14.08 -6.12
C ASN A 130 3.66 -14.30 -6.68
N VAL A 131 2.92 -13.24 -7.01
CA VAL A 131 1.64 -13.35 -7.75
C VAL A 131 1.88 -13.04 -9.23
N LYS A 132 2.58 -13.93 -9.94
CA LYS A 132 2.32 -14.15 -11.37
C LYS A 132 1.30 -15.27 -11.45
N LEU A 133 0.03 -14.93 -11.66
CA LEU A 133 -0.95 -15.92 -12.13
C LEU A 133 -0.44 -16.45 -13.48
N PRO A 134 -0.30 -17.77 -13.69
CA PRO A 134 -0.02 -18.28 -15.02
C PRO A 134 -1.19 -17.94 -15.96
N ASP A 135 -0.90 -17.36 -17.12
CA ASP A 135 -1.91 -17.02 -18.14
C ASP A 135 -2.73 -18.28 -18.52
N PRO A 136 -4.07 -18.28 -18.35
CA PRO A 136 -4.87 -19.44 -18.69
C PRO A 136 -5.29 -19.43 -20.15
N ILE A 137 -4.40 -19.16 -21.13
CA ILE A 137 -4.73 -19.31 -22.55
C ILE A 137 -3.53 -19.81 -23.37
N ARG A 138 -3.29 -21.13 -23.33
CA ARG A 138 -3.08 -21.90 -24.56
C ARG A 138 -4.19 -22.94 -24.67
N ARG A 139 -5.29 -22.55 -25.30
CA ARG A 139 -6.35 -23.46 -25.77
C ARG A 139 -5.68 -24.55 -26.60
N GLY A 140 -5.72 -25.80 -26.16
CA GLY A 140 -5.32 -26.93 -27.01
C GLY A 140 -4.83 -28.20 -26.33
N VAL A 141 -4.40 -28.17 -25.06
CA VAL A 141 -3.73 -29.35 -24.46
C VAL A 141 -4.56 -30.07 -23.38
N TYR A 142 -5.49 -29.39 -22.72
CA TYR A 142 -6.26 -30.01 -21.61
C TYR A 142 -7.45 -30.88 -22.07
N ALA A 143 -7.93 -30.73 -23.30
CA ALA A 143 -9.08 -31.49 -23.80
C ALA A 143 -8.75 -32.94 -24.20
N SER A 144 -7.48 -33.29 -24.41
CA SER A 144 -7.12 -34.65 -24.86
C SER A 144 -6.90 -35.65 -23.72
N LEU A 145 -6.78 -35.18 -22.47
CA LEU A 145 -6.48 -36.05 -21.32
C LEU A 145 -7.73 -36.50 -20.55
N TYR A 146 -8.92 -36.01 -20.92
CA TYR A 146 -10.18 -36.32 -20.22
C TYR A 146 -11.21 -37.09 -21.06
N SER A 147 -10.85 -37.57 -22.26
CA SER A 147 -11.77 -38.30 -23.15
C SER A 147 -11.46 -39.79 -23.30
N ARG A 148 -10.56 -40.35 -22.49
CA ARG A 148 -10.30 -41.79 -22.48
C ARG A 148 -10.72 -42.36 -21.13
N GLU A 149 -11.72 -43.25 -21.19
CA GLU A 149 -12.29 -44.05 -20.09
C GLU A 149 -13.51 -43.44 -19.39
N MET A 150 -14.65 -43.47 -20.09
CA MET A 150 -15.95 -43.63 -19.42
C MET A 150 -16.42 -45.08 -19.64
N PRO A 151 -16.39 -45.96 -18.63
CA PRO A 151 -17.10 -47.22 -18.69
C PRO A 151 -18.61 -46.96 -18.62
N ASN A 152 -19.31 -47.62 -19.52
CA ASN A 152 -20.72 -47.51 -19.79
C ASN A 152 -21.49 -48.46 -18.87
N SER A 153 -22.21 -47.98 -17.85
CA SER A 153 -23.46 -48.60 -17.39
C SER A 153 -24.05 -47.89 -16.18
N ARG A 154 -25.35 -47.56 -16.31
CA ARG A 154 -26.41 -47.75 -15.32
C ARG A 154 -25.93 -48.04 -13.89
N ASP A 155 -26.11 -47.06 -12.99
CA ASP A 155 -26.78 -47.22 -11.68
C ASP A 155 -26.74 -45.88 -10.91
N HIS A 156 -27.88 -45.45 -10.40
CA HIS A 156 -28.04 -44.47 -9.30
C HIS A 156 -28.30 -45.31 -8.02
N PRO A 157 -28.08 -44.88 -6.74
CA PRO A 157 -27.74 -43.56 -6.17
C PRO A 157 -26.54 -43.61 -5.17
N THR A 158 -26.03 -42.49 -4.64
CA THR A 158 -26.20 -42.10 -3.20
C THR A 158 -25.58 -40.72 -2.94
N LEU A 159 -26.31 -39.90 -2.19
CA LEU A 159 -25.97 -38.54 -1.73
C LEU A 159 -24.86 -38.57 -0.67
N SER A 160 -23.58 -38.48 -1.04
CA SER A 160 -22.51 -38.36 -0.01
C SER A 160 -21.29 -37.49 -0.37
N ALA A 161 -21.01 -37.17 -1.64
CA ALA A 161 -19.69 -36.61 -1.98
C ALA A 161 -19.62 -35.09 -2.27
N ALA A 162 -20.70 -34.31 -2.10
CA ALA A 162 -20.76 -32.93 -2.60
C ALA A 162 -20.53 -31.81 -1.55
N LEU A 163 -20.04 -32.10 -0.35
CA LEU A 163 -19.92 -31.10 0.73
C LEU A 163 -18.49 -30.83 1.24
N LEU A 164 -17.47 -30.97 0.41
CA LEU A 164 -16.11 -30.58 0.82
C LEU A 164 -15.39 -29.77 -0.24
N TYR A 165 -15.95 -28.62 -0.63
CA TYR A 165 -15.14 -27.58 -1.26
C TYR A 165 -15.73 -26.18 -1.05
N THR A 166 -15.72 -25.70 0.20
CA THR A 166 -15.69 -24.26 0.47
C THR A 166 -14.71 -23.99 1.63
N PRO A 167 -13.88 -22.92 1.58
CA PRO A 167 -12.84 -22.67 2.60
C PRO A 167 -13.36 -22.26 3.98
N ASN A 168 -14.69 -22.25 4.19
CA ASN A 168 -15.30 -21.73 5.42
C ASN A 168 -15.97 -22.81 6.31
N ALA A 169 -15.78 -24.09 6.00
CA ALA A 169 -16.42 -25.19 6.73
C ALA A 169 -15.70 -25.59 8.04
N TYR A 170 -14.39 -25.33 8.18
CA TYR A 170 -13.64 -25.70 9.39
C TYR A 170 -14.01 -24.84 10.61
N PHE A 171 -14.40 -23.58 10.40
CA PHE A 171 -14.73 -22.66 11.49
C PHE A 171 -16.09 -22.99 12.13
N LEU A 172 -17.04 -23.52 11.36
CA LEU A 172 -18.35 -23.93 11.88
C LEU A 172 -18.33 -25.33 12.53
N TYR A 173 -17.43 -26.23 12.09
CA TYR A 173 -17.29 -27.55 12.68
C TYR A 173 -16.66 -27.51 14.09
N LEU A 174 -15.69 -26.60 14.32
CA LEU A 174 -15.10 -26.39 15.64
C LEU A 174 -16.06 -25.66 16.61
N LEU A 175 -16.96 -24.81 16.12
CA LEU A 175 -17.96 -24.14 16.96
C LEU A 175 -19.06 -25.11 17.46
N SER A 176 -19.40 -26.15 16.69
CA SER A 176 -20.43 -27.12 17.13
C SER A 176 -19.91 -28.15 18.13
N LEU A 177 -18.62 -28.49 18.06
CA LEU A 177 -17.96 -29.39 19.03
C LEU A 177 -17.78 -28.77 20.43
N ALA A 178 -17.83 -27.44 20.56
CA ALA A 178 -17.73 -26.75 21.84
C ALA A 178 -19.04 -26.74 22.66
N PHE A 179 -20.19 -27.06 22.05
CA PHE A 179 -21.51 -27.07 22.71
C PHE A 179 -22.03 -28.48 23.05
N LEU A 180 -21.22 -29.52 22.84
CA LEU A 180 -21.65 -30.91 23.00
C LEU A 180 -20.66 -31.78 23.79
N LEU A 181 -20.12 -31.24 24.89
CA LEU A 181 -19.58 -32.05 25.97
C LEU A 181 -20.26 -31.61 27.28
N PRO A 182 -20.68 -32.56 28.13
CA PRO A 182 -21.40 -32.29 29.38
C PRO A 182 -20.52 -31.60 30.43
#